data_AF-A0A918MI37-F1
#
_entry.id   AF-A0A918MI37-F1
#
_cell.length_a   1.000
_cell.length_b   1.000
_cell.length_c   1.000
_cell.angle_alpha   90.00
_cell.angle_beta   90.00
_cell.angle_gamma   90.00
#
_symmetry.space_group_name_H-M   'P 1'
#
loop_
_entity.id
_entity.type
_entity.pdbx_description
1 polymer ?
#
loop_
_entity_poly.entity_id
_entity_poly.type
_entity_poly.pdbx_seq_one_letter_code
_entity_poly.pdbx_strand_id
1 'polypeptide(L)'
;MTNKDKEKNIFFITVVVIIAIGYAVLRYHLKGDVPWKDFPIFVLNKGVSLGAITILTLCVSIRPLSTLGIVVFSTRAAKKLLGISGLLMTILHVLLSLLILNPSYFNVFFEENGTLSARGGISLLAGVISFMMLVVYHQCFKNGGVGKERLVNFLTSSKFILGLLLLFGLHLFFLGYHNWMNFANWKGGLPPITLVSFVVISLGVLINVFKR
;
A
#
# COMPACT_ATOMS: atom_id res chain seq x y z
N MET A 1 -2.49 24.86 9.07
CA MET A 1 -3.59 24.06 8.47
C MET A 1 -4.84 24.46 9.22
N THR A 2 -5.87 24.93 8.52
CA THR A 2 -7.14 25.28 9.16
C THR A 2 -7.89 24.02 9.58
N ASN A 3 -8.86 24.12 10.50
CA ASN A 3 -9.72 22.96 10.83
C ASN A 3 -10.45 22.43 9.59
N LYS A 4 -10.89 23.33 8.71
CA LYS A 4 -11.53 23.00 7.44
C LYS A 4 -10.63 22.19 6.50
N ASP A 5 -9.33 22.51 6.45
CA ASP A 5 -8.37 21.72 5.65
C ASP A 5 -8.15 20.32 6.25
N LYS A 6 -8.12 20.22 7.58
CA LYS A 6 -8.01 18.94 8.28
C LYS A 6 -9.18 18.03 7.96
N GLU A 7 -10.41 18.56 8.06
CA GLU A 7 -11.64 17.84 7.74
C GLU A 7 -11.65 17.33 6.30
N LYS A 8 -11.27 18.18 5.33
CA LYS A 8 -11.14 17.79 3.92
C LYS A 8 -10.17 16.63 3.72
N ASN A 9 -9.00 16.68 4.38
CA ASN A 9 -8.01 15.61 4.25
C ASN A 9 -8.50 14.30 4.87
N ILE A 10 -9.15 14.36 6.04
CA ILE A 10 -9.75 13.19 6.69
C ILE A 10 -10.83 12.60 5.79
N PHE A 11 -11.73 13.43 5.28
CA PHE A 11 -12.78 13.00 4.37
C PHE A 11 -12.20 12.31 3.13
N PHE A 12 -11.17 12.88 2.51
CA PHE A 12 -10.49 12.27 1.37
C PHE A 12 -9.91 10.89 1.71
N ILE A 13 -9.20 10.79 2.84
CA ILE A 13 -8.63 9.51 3.30
C ILE A 13 -9.75 8.48 3.51
N THR A 14 -10.83 8.87 4.18
CA THR A 14 -11.99 8.00 4.42
C THR A 14 -12.61 7.53 3.11
N VAL A 15 -12.78 8.41 2.12
CA VAL A 15 -13.30 8.05 0.79
C VAL A 15 -12.39 7.03 0.09
N VAL A 16 -11.06 7.24 0.10
CA VAL A 16 -10.10 6.28 -0.50
C VAL A 16 -10.22 4.91 0.17
N VAL A 17 -10.32 4.86 1.51
CA VAL A 17 -10.46 3.61 2.25
C VAL A 17 -11.79 2.91 1.96
N ILE A 18 -12.91 3.66 1.93
CA ILE A 18 -14.24 3.11 1.62
C ILE A 18 -14.25 2.55 0.20
N ILE A 19 -13.67 3.25 -0.78
CA ILE A 19 -13.57 2.76 -2.16
C ILE A 19 -12.73 1.48 -2.22
N ALA A 20 -11.60 1.43 -1.52
CA ALA A 20 -10.73 0.25 -1.50
C ALA A 20 -11.41 -0.98 -0.87
N ILE A 21 -12.12 -0.80 0.25
CA ILE A 21 -12.90 -1.86 0.89
C ILE A 21 -14.09 -2.26 0.02
N GLY A 22 -14.81 -1.28 -0.55
CA GLY A 22 -15.93 -1.52 -1.46
C GLY A 22 -15.50 -2.32 -2.69
N TYR A 23 -14.32 -2.03 -3.25
CA TYR A 23 -13.73 -2.82 -4.33
C TYR A 23 -13.47 -4.26 -3.90
N ALA A 24 -12.91 -4.47 -2.70
CA ALA A 24 -12.69 -5.81 -2.16
C ALA A 24 -14.01 -6.57 -1.96
N VAL A 25 -15.02 -5.94 -1.35
CA VAL A 25 -16.35 -6.55 -1.17
C VAL A 25 -16.98 -6.92 -2.51
N LEU A 26 -16.98 -5.99 -3.46
CA LEU A 26 -17.53 -6.23 -4.79
C LEU A 26 -16.83 -7.41 -5.48
N ARG A 27 -15.50 -7.44 -5.44
CA ARG A 27 -14.72 -8.50 -6.09
C ARG A 27 -14.86 -9.87 -5.42
N TYR A 28 -14.78 -9.94 -4.10
CA TYR A 28 -14.65 -11.20 -3.38
C TYR A 28 -16.00 -11.79 -2.95
N HIS A 29 -16.99 -10.97 -2.59
CA HIS A 29 -18.32 -11.44 -2.17
C HIS A 29 -19.38 -11.33 -3.27
N LEU A 30 -19.48 -10.21 -3.97
CA LEU A 30 -20.58 -9.99 -4.92
C LEU A 30 -20.31 -10.61 -6.29
N LYS A 31 -19.04 -10.62 -6.71
CA LYS A 31 -18.59 -11.21 -7.98
C LYS A 31 -17.75 -12.47 -7.80
N GLY A 32 -17.35 -12.76 -6.58
CA GLY A 32 -16.59 -13.94 -6.20
C GLY A 32 -17.38 -14.80 -5.23
N ASP A 33 -16.78 -15.91 -4.84
CA ASP A 33 -17.47 -16.97 -4.09
C ASP A 33 -17.01 -17.01 -2.62
N VAL A 34 -16.42 -15.91 -2.12
CA VAL A 34 -15.88 -15.86 -0.75
C VAL A 34 -17.03 -15.74 0.25
N PRO A 35 -17.16 -16.64 1.22
CA PRO A 35 -18.18 -16.56 2.26
C PRO A 35 -18.07 -15.28 3.10
N TRP A 36 -19.21 -14.70 3.51
CA TRP A 36 -19.24 -13.50 4.36
C TRP A 36 -18.55 -13.67 5.72
N LYS A 37 -18.42 -14.91 6.23
CA LYS A 37 -17.63 -15.20 7.43
C LYS A 37 -16.15 -14.80 7.30
N ASP A 38 -15.63 -14.74 6.07
CA ASP A 38 -14.24 -14.39 5.80
C ASP A 38 -14.07 -12.87 5.59
N PHE A 39 -15.15 -12.09 5.70
CA PHE A 39 -15.10 -10.62 5.60
C PHE A 39 -14.15 -9.98 6.63
N PRO A 40 -14.27 -10.26 7.95
CA PRO A 40 -13.59 -9.47 8.98
C PRO A 40 -12.07 -9.50 8.89
N ILE A 41 -11.50 -10.63 8.44
CA ILE A 41 -10.05 -10.79 8.33
C ILE A 41 -9.62 -10.82 6.87
N PHE A 42 -10.11 -11.76 6.06
CA PHE A 42 -9.57 -11.95 4.72
C PHE A 42 -9.92 -10.80 3.77
N VAL A 43 -11.21 -10.46 3.61
CA VAL A 43 -11.62 -9.41 2.66
C VAL A 43 -11.24 -8.03 3.15
N LEU A 44 -11.40 -7.75 4.45
CA LEU A 44 -10.96 -6.49 5.06
C LEU A 44 -9.45 -6.28 4.86
N ASN A 45 -8.63 -7.32 5.01
CA ASN A 45 -7.19 -7.25 4.76
C ASN A 45 -6.87 -6.83 3.32
N LYS A 46 -7.60 -7.33 2.33
CA LYS A 46 -7.42 -6.93 0.92
C LYS A 46 -7.81 -5.46 0.69
N GLY A 47 -8.90 -5.00 1.30
CA GLY A 47 -9.35 -3.61 1.19
C GLY A 47 -8.41 -2.63 1.88
N VAL A 48 -8.02 -2.94 3.12
CA VAL A 48 -7.09 -2.15 3.93
C VAL A 48 -5.72 -2.03 3.26
N SER A 49 -5.19 -3.11 2.69
CA SER A 49 -3.90 -3.06 1.98
C SER A 49 -3.94 -2.19 0.72
N LEU A 50 -5.02 -2.26 -0.07
CA LEU A 50 -5.23 -1.38 -1.23
C LEU A 50 -5.37 0.10 -0.81
N GLY A 51 -6.11 0.38 0.27
CA GLY A 51 -6.22 1.73 0.81
C GLY A 51 -4.88 2.27 1.31
N ALA A 52 -4.14 1.45 2.07
CA ALA A 52 -2.82 1.81 2.60
C ALA A 52 -1.85 2.17 1.49
N ILE A 53 -1.69 1.32 0.48
CA ILE A 53 -0.73 1.55 -0.61
C ILE A 53 -1.11 2.78 -1.43
N THR A 54 -2.41 3.02 -1.66
CA THR A 54 -2.88 4.20 -2.38
C THR A 54 -2.54 5.48 -1.64
N ILE A 55 -2.83 5.54 -0.34
CA ILE A 55 -2.54 6.70 0.51
C ILE A 55 -1.02 6.95 0.61
N LEU A 56 -0.22 5.89 0.79
CA LEU A 56 1.23 5.99 0.88
C LEU A 56 1.85 6.45 -0.44
N THR A 57 1.43 5.88 -1.56
CA THR A 57 1.91 6.30 -2.89
C THR A 57 1.55 7.76 -3.16
N LEU A 58 0.34 8.19 -2.83
CA LEU A 58 -0.04 9.60 -2.92
C LEU A 58 0.84 10.48 -2.03
N CYS A 59 1.05 10.09 -0.77
CA CYS A 59 1.88 10.82 0.20
C CYS A 59 3.30 11.11 -0.30
N VAL A 60 3.95 10.12 -0.91
CA VAL A 60 5.31 10.31 -1.46
C VAL A 60 5.29 11.06 -2.80
N SER A 61 4.19 11.02 -3.54
CA SER A 61 4.05 11.65 -4.86
C SER A 61 3.52 13.08 -4.84
N ILE A 62 3.08 13.63 -3.69
CA ILE A 62 2.51 15.00 -3.59
C ILE A 62 3.44 16.05 -4.20
N ARG A 63 4.74 16.01 -3.88
CA ARG A 63 5.68 17.03 -4.35
C ARG A 63 5.85 16.97 -5.88
N PRO A 64 6.17 15.81 -6.48
CA PRO A 64 6.16 15.68 -7.94
C PRO A 64 4.82 15.99 -8.62
N LEU A 65 3.68 15.70 -7.99
CA LEU A 65 2.37 16.07 -8.52
C LEU A 65 2.15 17.58 -8.50
N SER A 66 2.61 18.26 -7.45
CA SER A 66 2.51 19.72 -7.36
C SER A 66 3.34 20.44 -8.43
N THR A 67 4.48 19.87 -8.87
CA THR A 67 5.27 20.42 -9.99
C THR A 67 4.61 20.20 -11.35
N LEU A 68 3.63 19.30 -11.45
CA LEU A 68 2.75 19.12 -12.61
C LEU A 68 1.53 20.05 -12.60
N GLY A 69 1.43 20.97 -11.63
CA GLY A 69 0.25 21.82 -11.45
C GLY A 69 -0.94 21.10 -10.81
N ILE A 70 -0.79 19.83 -10.43
CA ILE A 70 -1.81 19.06 -9.71
C ILE A 70 -1.66 19.36 -8.21
N VAL A 71 -2.30 20.44 -7.77
CA VAL A 71 -2.25 20.88 -6.37
C VAL A 71 -3.28 20.11 -5.56
N VAL A 72 -2.93 18.89 -5.18
CA VAL A 72 -3.73 18.06 -4.28
C VAL A 72 -2.93 17.88 -2.99
N PHE A 73 -3.40 18.48 -1.89
CA PHE A 73 -2.81 18.34 -0.55
C PHE A 73 -1.37 18.86 -0.38
N SER A 74 -1.04 20.03 -0.94
CA SER A 74 0.32 20.61 -0.95
C SER A 74 0.91 21.03 0.41
N THR A 75 0.19 20.84 1.52
CA THR A 75 0.69 21.26 2.83
C THR A 75 1.47 20.13 3.53
N ARG A 76 2.50 20.50 4.29
CA ARG A 76 3.26 19.56 5.13
C ARG A 76 2.37 18.79 6.11
N ALA A 77 1.33 19.45 6.62
CA ALA A 77 0.37 18.84 7.53
C ALA A 77 -0.48 17.75 6.85
N ALA A 78 -0.93 18.00 5.62
CA ALA A 78 -1.67 17.00 4.84
C ALA A 78 -0.79 15.79 4.50
N LYS A 79 0.46 16.02 4.08
CA LYS A 79 1.44 14.95 3.86
C LYS A 79 1.68 14.10 5.12
N LYS A 80 1.80 14.75 6.29
CA LYS A 80 1.95 14.04 7.57
C LYS A 80 0.73 13.19 7.89
N LEU A 81 -0.48 13.72 7.68
CA LEU A 81 -1.72 12.99 7.92
C LEU A 81 -1.84 11.76 7.00
N LEU A 82 -1.60 11.93 5.69
CA LEU A 82 -1.58 10.82 4.73
C LEU A 82 -0.54 9.76 5.12
N GLY A 83 0.68 10.17 5.47
CA GLY A 83 1.73 9.25 5.88
C GLY A 83 1.37 8.43 7.14
N ILE A 84 0.76 9.07 8.15
CA ILE A 84 0.32 8.39 9.37
C ILE A 84 -0.82 7.43 9.07
N SER A 85 -1.86 7.88 8.35
CA SER A 85 -3.00 7.05 7.99
C SER A 85 -2.57 5.84 7.15
N GLY A 86 -1.69 6.05 6.17
CA GLY A 86 -1.11 4.97 5.38
C GLY A 86 -0.36 3.95 6.24
N LEU A 87 0.51 4.41 7.15
CA LEU A 87 1.25 3.52 8.07
C LEU A 87 0.31 2.73 8.99
N LEU A 88 -0.69 3.37 9.60
CA LEU A 88 -1.64 2.67 10.47
C LEU A 88 -2.41 1.58 9.72
N MET A 89 -2.81 1.86 8.48
CA MET A 89 -3.47 0.88 7.62
C MET A 89 -2.51 -0.25 7.20
N THR A 90 -1.23 0.04 6.95
CA THR A 90 -0.21 -0.99 6.72
C THR A 90 -0.01 -1.86 7.96
N ILE A 91 0.04 -1.28 9.17
CA ILE A 91 0.13 -2.06 10.43
C ILE A 91 -1.07 -3.00 10.53
N LEU A 92 -2.29 -2.49 10.30
CA LEU A 92 -3.50 -3.30 10.31
C LEU A 92 -3.42 -4.44 9.27
N HIS A 93 -3.00 -4.14 8.03
CA HIS A 93 -2.78 -5.15 6.99
C HIS A 93 -1.79 -6.25 7.42
N VAL A 94 -0.66 -5.87 8.02
CA VAL A 94 0.35 -6.83 8.50
C VAL A 94 -0.26 -7.71 9.59
N LEU A 95 -0.91 -7.13 10.59
CA LEU A 95 -1.55 -7.88 11.68
C LEU A 95 -2.62 -8.85 11.16
N LEU A 96 -3.52 -8.37 10.30
CA LEU A 96 -4.54 -9.22 9.67
C LEU A 96 -3.92 -10.34 8.84
N SER A 97 -2.84 -10.06 8.11
CA SER A 97 -2.14 -11.08 7.31
C SER A 97 -1.49 -12.15 8.19
N LEU A 98 -0.90 -11.77 9.32
CA LEU A 98 -0.32 -12.72 10.29
C LEU A 98 -1.38 -13.65 10.89
N LEU A 99 -2.59 -13.15 11.19
CA LEU A 99 -3.68 -13.96 11.74
C LEU A 99 -4.15 -15.08 10.81
N ILE A 100 -3.98 -14.92 9.49
CA ILE A 100 -4.40 -15.89 8.46
C ILE A 100 -3.23 -16.40 7.60
N LEU A 101 -2.00 -16.29 8.09
CA LEU A 101 -0.81 -16.72 7.35
C LEU A 101 -0.70 -18.26 7.33
N ASN A 102 -1.45 -18.89 6.43
CA ASN A 102 -1.43 -20.33 6.21
C ASN A 102 -1.75 -20.69 4.75
N PRO A 103 -1.47 -21.93 4.31
CA PRO A 103 -1.67 -22.36 2.92
C PRO A 103 -3.10 -22.22 2.41
N SER A 104 -4.11 -22.32 3.27
CA SER A 104 -5.52 -22.21 2.87
C SER A 104 -5.89 -20.81 2.39
N TYR A 105 -5.26 -19.76 2.94
CA TYR A 105 -5.50 -18.37 2.52
C TYR A 105 -4.45 -17.82 1.56
N PHE A 106 -3.21 -18.32 1.64
CA PHE A 106 -2.07 -17.82 0.87
C PHE A 106 -1.30 -18.96 0.19
N ASN A 107 -1.98 -19.83 -0.54
CA ASN A 107 -1.37 -20.95 -1.26
C ASN A 107 -0.12 -20.56 -2.08
N VAL A 108 -0.09 -19.38 -2.70
CA VAL A 108 1.08 -18.86 -3.45
C VAL A 108 2.36 -18.79 -2.60
N PHE A 109 2.24 -18.63 -1.29
CA PHE A 109 3.38 -18.50 -0.37
C PHE A 109 3.94 -19.83 0.10
N PHE A 110 3.22 -20.94 -0.10
CA PHE A 110 3.57 -22.22 0.48
C PHE A 110 3.72 -23.29 -0.60
N GLU A 111 4.65 -24.22 -0.36
CA GLU A 111 4.75 -25.48 -1.10
C GLU A 111 3.72 -26.50 -0.54
N GLU A 112 3.51 -27.61 -1.24
CA GLU A 112 2.55 -28.65 -0.82
C GLU A 112 2.88 -29.24 0.56
N ASN A 113 4.16 -29.29 0.92
CA ASN A 113 4.62 -29.75 2.24
C ASN A 113 4.46 -28.69 3.35
N GLY A 114 3.87 -27.53 3.05
CA GLY A 114 3.62 -26.45 4.00
C GLY A 114 4.81 -25.53 4.29
N THR A 115 5.98 -25.74 3.67
CA THR A 115 7.11 -24.81 3.79
C THR A 115 6.91 -23.57 2.91
N LEU A 116 7.64 -22.49 3.18
CA LEU A 116 7.58 -21.30 2.33
C LEU A 116 8.19 -21.60 0.96
N SER A 117 7.45 -21.26 -0.09
CA SER A 117 7.97 -21.26 -1.46
C SER A 117 9.02 -20.15 -1.62
N ALA A 118 9.97 -20.30 -2.53
CA ALA A 118 10.95 -19.24 -2.82
C ALA A 118 10.26 -17.93 -3.20
N ARG A 119 9.16 -18.04 -3.97
CA ARG A 119 8.28 -16.94 -4.36
C ARG A 119 7.63 -16.27 -3.15
N GLY A 120 7.10 -17.06 -2.23
CA GLY A 120 6.53 -16.58 -0.97
C GLY A 120 7.56 -15.89 -0.10
N GLY A 121 8.73 -16.50 0.06
CA GLY A 121 9.85 -15.96 0.83
C GLY A 121 10.31 -14.59 0.33
N ILE A 122 10.52 -14.43 -0.99
CA ILE A 122 10.93 -13.14 -1.58
C ILE A 122 9.84 -12.08 -1.39
N SER A 123 8.57 -12.44 -1.62
CA SER A 123 7.43 -11.54 -1.42
C SER A 123 7.33 -11.05 0.02
N LEU A 124 7.39 -11.96 1.00
CA LEU A 124 7.31 -11.64 2.42
C LEU A 124 8.52 -10.80 2.87
N LEU A 125 9.73 -11.15 2.41
CA LEU A 125 10.94 -10.38 2.72
C LEU A 125 10.84 -8.94 2.20
N ALA A 126 10.38 -8.73 0.96
CA ALA A 126 10.12 -7.39 0.42
C ALA A 126 9.08 -6.62 1.26
N GLY A 127 8.02 -7.31 1.71
CA GLY A 127 7.02 -6.77 2.61
C GLY A 127 7.60 -6.32 3.96
N VAL A 128 8.42 -7.16 4.59
CA VAL A 128 9.06 -6.86 5.89
C VAL A 128 10.04 -5.69 5.77
N ILE A 129 10.93 -5.70 4.77
CA ILE A 129 11.91 -4.63 4.57
C ILE A 129 11.20 -3.30 4.31
N SER A 130 10.19 -3.29 3.43
CA SER A 130 9.43 -2.06 3.16
C SER A 130 8.64 -1.55 4.35
N PHE A 131 8.06 -2.44 5.17
CA PHE A 131 7.41 -2.08 6.42
C PHE A 131 8.39 -1.44 7.42
N MET A 132 9.57 -2.04 7.60
CA MET A 132 10.63 -1.48 8.45
C MET A 132 11.07 -0.10 7.96
N MET A 133 11.30 0.06 6.65
CA MET A 133 11.64 1.36 6.05
C MET A 133 10.55 2.41 6.29
N LEU A 134 9.28 2.03 6.21
CA LEU A 134 8.15 2.93 6.47
C LEU A 134 8.08 3.39 7.93
N VAL A 135 8.33 2.47 8.88
CA VAL A 135 8.39 2.78 10.31
C VAL A 135 9.55 3.76 10.61
N VAL A 136 10.74 3.49 10.06
CA VAL A 136 11.91 4.38 10.20
C VAL A 136 11.63 5.75 9.57
N TYR A 137 11.02 5.78 8.39
CA TYR A 137 10.60 7.01 7.72
C TYR A 137 9.66 7.83 8.62
N HIS A 138 8.64 7.21 9.21
CA HIS A 138 7.69 7.90 10.10
C HIS A 138 8.37 8.46 11.36
N GLN A 139 9.22 7.67 12.03
CA GLN A 139 9.87 8.05 13.28
C GLN A 139 10.73 9.31 13.12
N CYS A 140 11.36 9.49 11.96
CA CYS A 140 12.19 10.66 11.67
C CYS A 140 11.39 11.97 11.56
N PHE A 141 10.08 11.91 11.26
CA PHE A 141 9.21 13.10 11.25
C PHE A 141 8.63 13.45 12.61
N LYS A 142 8.67 12.54 13.60
CA LYS A 142 8.12 12.76 14.94
C LYS A 142 9.03 13.57 15.84
N ASN A 143 10.35 13.34 15.78
CA ASN A 143 11.27 13.83 16.81
C ASN A 143 11.99 15.16 16.49
N GLY A 144 11.71 15.79 15.35
CA GLY A 144 12.46 16.98 14.90
C GLY A 144 13.90 16.59 14.51
N GLY A 145 14.34 16.97 13.31
CA GLY A 145 15.61 16.49 12.75
C GLY A 145 16.89 17.03 13.41
N VAL A 146 16.82 17.60 14.62
CA VAL A 146 17.97 18.22 15.30
C VAL A 146 19.03 17.15 15.58
N GLY A 147 20.20 17.27 14.94
CA GLY A 147 21.30 16.30 15.04
C GLY A 147 21.10 15.02 14.21
N LYS A 148 20.09 14.97 13.33
CA LYS A 148 19.78 13.84 12.44
C LYS A 148 19.62 14.26 10.98
N GLU A 149 20.20 15.40 10.57
CA GLU A 149 19.97 15.96 9.22
C GLU A 149 20.37 14.97 8.13
N ARG A 150 21.48 14.25 8.30
CA ARG A 150 21.95 13.24 7.33
C ARG A 150 20.95 12.11 7.12
N LEU A 151 20.35 11.61 8.20
CA LEU A 151 19.35 10.55 8.14
C LEU A 151 18.05 11.06 7.51
N VAL A 152 17.59 12.25 7.90
CA VAL A 152 16.39 12.87 7.31
C VAL A 152 16.59 13.11 5.81
N ASN A 153 17.75 13.63 5.39
CA ASN A 153 18.08 13.85 3.99
C ASN A 153 18.12 12.54 3.19
N PHE A 154 18.65 11.47 3.77
CA PHE A 154 18.64 10.15 3.15
C PHE A 154 17.22 9.60 2.98
N LEU A 155 16.42 9.58 4.05
CA LEU A 155 15.05 9.04 4.06
C LEU A 155 14.07 9.85 3.20
N THR A 156 14.36 11.12 2.97
CA THR A 156 13.57 11.98 2.07
C THR A 156 14.13 12.05 0.66
N SER A 157 15.26 11.39 0.40
CA SER A 157 15.86 11.34 -0.93
C SER A 157 14.98 10.57 -1.92
N SER A 158 15.00 10.98 -3.18
CA SER A 158 14.29 10.27 -4.25
C SER A 158 14.73 8.81 -4.36
N LYS A 159 16.01 8.51 -4.09
CA LYS A 159 16.52 7.12 -4.12
C LYS A 159 15.84 6.25 -3.07
N PHE A 160 15.70 6.76 -1.84
CA PHE A 160 15.02 6.03 -0.78
C PHE A 160 13.53 5.82 -1.09
N ILE A 161 12.84 6.88 -1.55
CA ILE A 161 11.42 6.81 -1.91
C ILE A 161 11.19 5.82 -3.04
N LEU A 162 12.01 5.86 -4.09
CA LEU A 162 11.94 4.91 -5.20
C LEU A 162 12.24 3.48 -4.74
N GLY A 163 13.23 3.29 -3.86
CA GLY A 163 13.52 1.99 -3.25
C GLY A 163 12.34 1.44 -2.45
N LEU A 164 11.67 2.29 -1.66
CA LEU A 164 10.46 1.91 -0.92
C LEU A 164 9.32 1.50 -1.86
N LEU A 165 9.04 2.29 -2.89
CA LEU A 165 8.01 1.97 -3.90
C LEU A 165 8.35 0.68 -4.65
N LEU A 166 9.62 0.44 -4.99
CA LEU A 166 10.06 -0.79 -5.63
C LEU A 166 9.84 -2.01 -4.72
N LEU A 167 10.13 -1.92 -3.43
CA LEU A 167 9.88 -3.02 -2.49
C LEU A 167 8.38 -3.32 -2.33
N PHE A 168 7.52 -2.29 -2.29
CA PHE A 168 6.07 -2.51 -2.36
C PHE A 168 5.67 -3.21 -3.67
N GLY A 169 6.26 -2.78 -4.79
CA GLY A 169 6.06 -3.39 -6.10
C GLY A 169 6.49 -4.85 -6.14
N LEU A 170 7.66 -5.19 -5.59
CA LEU A 170 8.18 -6.56 -5.52
C LEU A 170 7.28 -7.46 -4.68
N HIS A 171 6.85 -6.99 -3.51
CA HIS A 171 5.89 -7.70 -2.66
C HIS A 171 4.62 -8.06 -3.44
N LEU A 172 4.03 -7.11 -4.16
CA LEU A 172 2.81 -7.35 -4.95
C LEU A 172 3.04 -8.16 -6.22
N PHE A 173 4.18 -7.93 -6.89
CA PHE A 173 4.54 -8.63 -8.11
C PHE A 173 4.59 -10.11 -7.83
N PHE A 174 5.43 -10.56 -6.89
CA PHE A 174 5.53 -11.96 -6.53
C PHE A 174 4.24 -12.52 -5.94
N LEU A 175 3.36 -11.71 -5.37
CA LEU A 175 2.03 -12.19 -4.97
C LEU A 175 1.11 -12.45 -6.18
N GLY A 176 1.16 -11.61 -7.22
CA GLY A 176 0.09 -11.53 -8.23
C GLY A 176 0.44 -11.90 -9.68
N TYR A 177 1.69 -11.74 -10.13
CA TYR A 177 2.03 -11.58 -11.56
C TYR A 177 1.45 -12.67 -12.48
N HIS A 178 1.53 -13.94 -12.08
CA HIS A 178 1.02 -15.08 -12.85
C HIS A 178 -0.48 -15.02 -13.21
N ASN A 179 -1.28 -14.27 -12.44
CA ASN A 179 -2.74 -14.21 -12.59
C ASN A 179 -3.23 -12.87 -13.14
N TRP A 180 -2.35 -11.90 -13.38
CA TRP A 180 -2.78 -10.56 -13.79
C TRP A 180 -3.40 -10.54 -15.19
N MET A 181 -2.76 -11.21 -16.14
CA MET A 181 -3.19 -11.25 -17.54
C MET A 181 -4.15 -12.39 -17.85
N ASN A 182 -4.51 -13.22 -16.85
CA ASN A 182 -5.52 -14.24 -17.01
C ASN A 182 -6.91 -13.61 -16.78
N PHE A 183 -7.48 -13.02 -17.81
CA PHE A 183 -8.77 -12.34 -17.77
C PHE A 183 -9.93 -13.26 -17.36
N ALA A 184 -9.83 -14.57 -17.61
CA ALA A 184 -10.84 -15.53 -17.16
C ALA A 184 -10.94 -15.58 -15.61
N ASN A 185 -9.84 -15.27 -14.91
CA ASN A 185 -9.81 -15.22 -13.44
C ASN A 185 -10.30 -13.87 -12.86
N TRP A 186 -10.72 -12.94 -13.71
CA TRP A 186 -11.28 -11.66 -13.29
C TRP A 186 -12.74 -11.85 -12.87
N LYS A 187 -12.95 -12.17 -11.60
CA LYS A 187 -14.28 -12.31 -10.98
C LYS A 187 -15.14 -11.07 -11.29
N GLY A 188 -16.21 -11.28 -12.07
CA GLY A 188 -17.11 -10.22 -12.55
C GLY A 188 -16.46 -9.18 -13.47
N GLY A 189 -15.39 -9.53 -14.18
CA GLY A 189 -14.62 -8.61 -15.03
C GLY A 189 -13.71 -7.65 -14.25
N LEU A 190 -13.60 -7.81 -12.93
CA LEU A 190 -12.76 -6.94 -12.10
C LEU A 190 -11.32 -7.47 -12.02
N PRO A 191 -10.29 -6.62 -12.20
CA PRO A 191 -8.91 -7.05 -12.06
C PRO A 191 -8.57 -7.52 -10.63
N PRO A 192 -7.56 -8.39 -10.46
CA PRO A 192 -7.05 -8.72 -9.13
C PRO A 192 -6.61 -7.48 -8.35
N ILE A 193 -6.90 -7.41 -7.04
CA ILE A 193 -6.45 -6.28 -6.19
C ILE A 193 -4.94 -6.07 -6.29
N THR A 194 -4.16 -7.14 -6.41
CA THR A 194 -2.71 -7.04 -6.54
C THR A 194 -2.29 -6.30 -7.81
N LEU A 195 -3.03 -6.45 -8.92
CA LEU A 195 -2.79 -5.70 -10.16
C LEU A 195 -3.16 -4.23 -9.97
N VAL A 196 -4.31 -3.93 -9.37
CA VAL A 196 -4.73 -2.55 -9.10
C VAL A 196 -3.71 -1.83 -8.22
N SER A 197 -3.29 -2.46 -7.12
CA SER A 197 -2.24 -1.94 -6.23
C SER A 197 -0.90 -1.78 -6.94
N PHE A 198 -0.53 -2.71 -7.83
CA PHE A 198 0.70 -2.62 -8.60
C PHE A 198 0.67 -1.43 -9.56
N VAL A 199 -0.43 -1.21 -10.29
CA VAL A 199 -0.62 -0.03 -11.15
C VAL A 199 -0.48 1.27 -10.36
N VAL A 200 -1.09 1.35 -9.18
CA VAL A 200 -0.96 2.53 -8.29
C VAL A 200 0.51 2.80 -7.96
N ILE A 201 1.28 1.78 -7.58
CA ILE A 201 2.72 1.93 -7.32
C ILE A 201 3.48 2.30 -8.57
N SER A 202 3.22 1.65 -9.71
CA SER A 202 3.89 1.96 -10.98
C SER A 202 3.69 3.43 -11.36
N LEU A 203 2.48 3.96 -11.23
CA LEU A 203 2.21 5.39 -11.41
C LEU A 203 3.02 6.23 -10.43
N GLY A 204 3.06 5.86 -9.15
CA GLY A 204 3.90 6.51 -8.14
C GLY A 204 5.38 6.54 -8.53
N VAL A 205 5.93 5.41 -9.00
CA VAL A 205 7.31 5.32 -9.48
C VAL A 205 7.53 6.25 -10.66
N LEU A 206 6.68 6.20 -11.69
CA LEU A 206 6.79 7.05 -12.88
C LEU A 206 6.80 8.53 -12.49
N ILE A 207 5.85 8.95 -11.65
CA ILE A 207 5.74 10.33 -11.17
C ILE A 207 7.03 10.77 -10.44
N ASN A 208 7.58 9.91 -9.57
CA ASN A 208 8.78 10.22 -8.79
C ASN A 208 10.09 10.15 -9.61
N VAL A 209 10.09 9.43 -10.74
CA VAL A 209 11.23 9.38 -11.67
C VAL A 209 11.26 10.63 -12.56
N PHE A 210 10.14 10.98 -13.18
CA PHE A 210 10.09 11.99 -14.25
C PHE A 210 9.97 13.44 -13.78
N LYS A 211 9.58 13.69 -12.53
CA LYS A 211 9.29 15.05 -12.03
C LYS A 211 10.10 15.39 -10.78
N ARG A 212 11.41 15.16 -10.89
CA ARG A 212 12.43 15.63 -9.94
C ARG A 212 12.47 17.14 -9.87
#